data_AF-A0A960SQU4-F1
#
_entry.id   AF-A0A960SQU4-F1
#
_cell.length_a   1.000
_cell.length_b   1.000
_cell.length_c   1.000
_cell.angle_alpha   90.00
_cell.angle_beta   90.00
_cell.angle_gamma   90.00
#
_symmetry.space_group_name_H-M   'P 1'
#
loop_
_entity.id
_entity.type
_entity.pdbx_description
1 polymer ?
#
loop_
_entity_poly.entity_id
_entity_poly.type
_entity_poly.pdbx_seq_one_letter_code
_entity_poly.pdbx_strand_id
1 'polypeptide(L)'
;AWDFHGRRLDLDPNPGLTGVWLEQSGGFPRTKSPPAVLTDLDGNGRLDLVTSSIDDRGYFMTDPYSFSKGRYSLYAWELPAPHVASNMVWAAYQRGPQHTGYLASPARTNLPPAILEVPSQTIAVGGRFFPISLLQYVADPDHPITGITWRVEGTVELRATIEPGAVLRIETPGPAWAGAETLVLVAQDPEGAEARRAVVFAAVPGYQPPRAVADEFRLPEDTAIELDLLANDTHPLALPFRLASFSRPLAGALTRSADGRLLYAPQPDYFGPDAFPYLVADEEGGMALGEVQLTIEPVPDPPSPQDDHVITDEDTPVEIRFLENDTDPDGEPLAPVSIGRPLHGQVTAGNDPNTLRYVPEPDWSGEDGFDYRVADPGGNEVSARVALRVKPVNDAPRAEDQGLTLNRNDQRDVFYRASDPDGDTLEFEIVDGPTQGELWTFPQLATYFPAKGFFGADHFTYRASDGKLTSRLATVTFNVLDANNPPKTKSITLTNKVDRPVTVTLAASDRDEDPVQFEIAVPPDHGTLAGEGSDYVYTPNPGFVG
;
A
#
# COMPACT_ATOMS: atom_id res chain seq x y z
N ALA A 1 -1.18 20.81 -12.59
CA ALA A 1 -0.18 19.83 -12.12
C ALA A 1 0.84 19.54 -13.24
N TRP A 2 1.87 18.72 -13.00
CA TRP A 2 2.82 18.25 -14.03
C TRP A 2 3.07 16.75 -13.88
N ASP A 3 3.24 16.01 -14.97
CA ASP A 3 3.56 14.57 -14.89
C ASP A 3 5.06 14.31 -14.63
N PHE A 4 5.46 13.04 -14.49
CA PHE A 4 6.87 12.70 -14.22
C PHE A 4 7.84 13.10 -15.33
N HIS A 5 7.34 13.36 -16.54
CA HIS A 5 8.11 13.87 -17.66
C HIS A 5 8.15 15.42 -17.68
N GLY A 6 7.60 16.09 -16.66
CA GLY A 6 7.53 17.53 -16.56
C GLY A 6 6.49 18.17 -17.49
N ARG A 7 5.57 17.39 -18.08
CA ARG A 7 4.52 17.89 -18.98
C ARG A 7 3.36 18.43 -18.14
N ARG A 8 2.82 19.58 -18.55
CA ARG A 8 1.72 20.25 -17.84
C ARG A 8 0.41 19.44 -17.93
N LEU A 9 -0.24 19.28 -16.79
CA LEU A 9 -1.55 18.69 -16.62
C LEU A 9 -2.54 19.76 -16.13
N ASP A 10 -3.68 19.87 -16.78
CA ASP A 10 -4.80 20.70 -16.40
C ASP A 10 -5.76 19.87 -15.51
N LEU A 11 -6.36 20.54 -14.52
CA LEU A 11 -7.30 19.95 -13.57
C LEU A 11 -8.67 20.54 -13.86
N ASP A 12 -9.65 19.70 -14.19
CA ASP A 12 -11.01 20.17 -14.43
C ASP A 12 -11.99 19.58 -13.41
N PRO A 13 -12.96 20.38 -12.94
CA PRO A 13 -14.08 19.88 -12.16
C PRO A 13 -14.90 18.88 -12.97
N ASN A 14 -15.27 17.74 -12.37
CA ASN A 14 -16.17 16.78 -13.00
C ASN A 14 -17.64 17.19 -12.74
N PRO A 15 -18.40 17.65 -13.75
CA PRO A 15 -19.79 18.05 -13.56
C PRO A 15 -20.65 16.78 -13.47
N GLY A 16 -20.85 16.28 -12.25
CA GLY A 16 -21.73 15.13 -11.97
C GLY A 16 -21.25 14.18 -10.87
N LEU A 17 -20.01 14.33 -10.39
CA LEU A 17 -19.45 13.56 -9.27
C LEU A 17 -18.65 14.50 -8.37
N THR A 18 -18.55 14.18 -7.07
CA THR A 18 -17.64 14.85 -6.13
C THR A 18 -16.20 14.47 -6.44
N GLY A 19 -15.61 15.03 -7.49
CA GLY A 19 -14.24 14.73 -7.89
C GLY A 19 -13.67 15.64 -8.98
N VAL A 20 -12.35 15.55 -9.17
CA VAL A 20 -11.58 16.29 -10.19
C VAL A 20 -11.01 15.26 -11.18
N TRP A 21 -10.95 15.60 -12.48
CA TRP A 21 -10.18 14.82 -13.44
C TRP A 21 -8.96 15.59 -13.95
N LEU A 22 -7.99 14.84 -14.47
CA LEU A 22 -6.74 15.37 -15.02
C LEU A 22 -6.77 15.27 -16.55
N GLU A 23 -6.38 16.35 -17.24
CA GLU A 23 -6.16 16.39 -18.69
C GLU A 23 -4.71 16.81 -19.01
N GLN A 24 -4.09 16.21 -20.01
CA GLN A 24 -2.78 16.67 -20.49
C GLN A 24 -2.95 17.89 -21.40
N SER A 25 -2.25 18.98 -21.07
CA SER A 25 -2.43 20.26 -21.76
C SER A 25 -1.98 20.13 -23.23
N GLY A 26 -2.95 20.16 -24.17
CA GLY A 26 -2.70 20.30 -25.61
C GLY A 26 -2.60 19.01 -26.45
N GLY A 27 -2.95 17.83 -25.94
CA GLY A 27 -2.92 16.56 -26.69
C GLY A 27 -4.31 16.02 -27.06
N PHE A 28 -4.55 15.71 -28.34
CA PHE A 28 -5.65 14.82 -28.77
C PHE A 28 -5.06 13.43 -29.07
N PRO A 29 -5.74 12.31 -28.75
CA PRO A 29 -7.09 12.17 -28.19
C PRO A 29 -7.17 12.29 -26.66
N ARG A 30 -8.36 12.64 -26.14
CA ARG A 30 -8.64 12.92 -24.72
C ARG A 30 -8.80 11.63 -23.91
N THR A 31 -7.79 11.26 -23.14
CA THR A 31 -7.88 10.19 -22.14
C THR A 31 -8.31 10.77 -20.79
N LYS A 32 -9.38 10.24 -20.19
CA LYS A 32 -9.90 10.64 -18.87
C LYS A 32 -9.39 9.69 -17.79
N SER A 33 -8.66 10.19 -16.79
CA SER A 33 -8.32 9.40 -15.60
C SER A 33 -9.53 9.13 -14.70
N PRO A 34 -9.50 8.08 -13.86
CA PRO A 34 -10.47 7.90 -12.78
C PRO A 34 -10.48 9.13 -11.83
N PRO A 35 -11.56 9.32 -11.04
CA PRO A 35 -11.66 10.47 -10.13
C PRO A 35 -10.53 10.49 -9.11
N ALA A 36 -9.91 11.65 -8.92
CA ALA A 36 -8.93 11.87 -7.87
C ALA A 36 -9.61 12.03 -6.50
N VAL A 37 -8.96 11.54 -5.45
CA VAL A 37 -9.41 11.65 -4.06
C VAL A 37 -8.59 12.74 -3.37
N LEU A 38 -9.25 13.58 -2.59
CA LEU A 38 -8.60 14.55 -1.70
C LEU A 38 -8.59 13.95 -0.30
N THR A 39 -7.41 13.69 0.25
CA THR A 39 -7.23 13.13 1.61
C THR A 39 -5.96 13.70 2.22
N ASP A 40 -5.90 13.82 3.54
CA ASP A 40 -4.66 14.13 4.25
C ASP A 40 -3.90 12.82 4.49
N LEU A 41 -3.00 12.47 3.57
CA LEU A 41 -2.35 11.15 3.54
C LEU A 41 -1.23 11.05 4.58
N ASP A 42 -0.61 12.18 4.93
CA ASP A 42 0.53 12.25 5.85
C ASP A 42 0.15 12.81 7.24
N GLY A 43 -1.11 13.18 7.46
CA GLY A 43 -1.65 13.60 8.75
C GLY A 43 -1.20 15.00 9.16
N ASN A 44 -0.75 15.81 8.21
CA ASN A 44 -0.18 17.14 8.47
C ASN A 44 -1.24 18.27 8.52
N GLY A 45 -2.51 17.93 8.32
CA GLY A 45 -3.65 18.84 8.28
C GLY A 45 -3.89 19.50 6.90
N ARG A 46 -3.19 19.07 5.84
CA ARG A 46 -3.35 19.57 4.46
C ARG A 46 -3.92 18.48 3.57
N LEU A 47 -4.71 18.88 2.58
CA LEU A 47 -5.29 17.95 1.62
C LEU A 47 -4.28 17.59 0.54
N ASP A 48 -3.95 16.30 0.45
CA ASP A 48 -3.24 15.70 -0.68
C ASP A 48 -4.22 15.30 -1.77
N LEU A 49 -3.84 15.61 -3.01
CA LEU A 49 -4.53 15.08 -4.18
C LEU A 49 -3.92 13.72 -4.55
N VAL A 50 -4.71 12.65 -4.38
CA VAL A 50 -4.32 11.28 -4.73
C VAL A 50 -5.02 10.84 -6.00
N THR A 51 -4.25 10.48 -7.02
CA THR A 51 -4.77 9.97 -8.29
C THR A 51 -3.83 8.92 -8.90
N SER A 52 -4.37 8.05 -9.74
CA SER A 52 -3.59 7.17 -10.62
C SER A 52 -3.37 7.85 -11.98
N SER A 53 -2.19 7.65 -12.56
CA SER A 53 -1.86 8.13 -13.91
C SER A 53 -2.50 7.23 -14.99
N ILE A 54 -2.89 7.86 -16.11
CA ILE A 54 -2.97 7.20 -17.41
C ILE A 54 -1.64 7.44 -18.11
N ASP A 55 -0.75 6.48 -18.00
CA ASP A 55 0.22 6.21 -19.05
C ASP A 55 0.21 4.70 -19.26
N ASP A 56 -0.68 4.23 -20.14
CA ASP A 56 -0.25 3.51 -21.35
C ASP A 56 -1.45 2.97 -22.16
N ARG A 57 -1.43 3.20 -23.48
CA ARG A 57 -1.72 2.21 -24.56
C ARG A 57 -1.96 2.90 -25.90
N GLY A 58 -0.87 3.11 -26.63
CA GLY A 58 -0.92 2.80 -28.06
C GLY A 58 -1.08 1.29 -28.21
N TYR A 59 -2.18 0.83 -28.80
CA TYR A 59 -2.29 -0.56 -29.26
C TYR A 59 -1.44 -0.71 -30.52
N PHE A 60 -0.27 -1.33 -30.41
CA PHE A 60 0.41 -1.88 -31.57
C PHE A 60 0.19 -3.39 -31.59
N MET A 61 -0.54 -3.84 -32.62
CA MET A 61 -0.48 -5.25 -33.01
C MET A 61 0.89 -5.49 -33.64
N THR A 62 1.78 -6.13 -32.91
CA THR A 62 2.80 -6.97 -33.51
C THR A 62 2.50 -8.40 -33.11
N ASP A 63 2.05 -9.17 -34.09
CA ASP A 63 1.95 -10.63 -33.99
C ASP A 63 3.36 -11.20 -33.71
N PRO A 64 3.56 -12.18 -32.80
CA PRO A 64 2.58 -12.85 -31.94
C PRO A 64 2.77 -12.56 -30.44
N TYR A 65 1.75 -11.93 -29.85
CA TYR A 65 1.32 -11.92 -28.44
C TYR A 65 2.38 -11.79 -27.32
N SER A 66 2.63 -10.56 -26.86
CA SER A 66 2.97 -10.26 -25.47
C SER A 66 2.29 -8.98 -25.00
N PHE A 67 1.70 -9.00 -23.81
CA PHE A 67 1.15 -7.81 -23.15
C PHE A 67 2.07 -7.47 -21.96
N SER A 68 2.82 -6.37 -22.05
CA SER A 68 3.49 -5.82 -20.88
C SER A 68 2.48 -5.00 -20.07
N LYS A 69 2.46 -5.21 -18.75
CA LYS A 69 1.64 -4.46 -17.80
C LYS A 69 2.55 -3.46 -17.08
N GLY A 70 2.52 -2.19 -17.48
CA GLY A 70 3.19 -1.10 -16.78
C GLY A 70 2.51 -0.79 -15.44
N ARG A 71 3.30 -0.44 -14.42
CA ARG A 71 2.83 -0.14 -13.06
C ARG A 71 2.20 1.25 -12.98
N TYR A 72 1.24 1.41 -12.07
CA TYR A 72 0.63 2.70 -11.73
C TYR A 72 1.61 3.53 -10.89
N SER A 73 1.90 4.77 -11.30
CA SER A 73 2.58 5.74 -10.44
C SER A 73 1.54 6.51 -9.62
N LEU A 74 1.72 6.52 -8.30
CA LEU A 74 1.00 7.36 -7.35
C LEU A 74 1.63 8.76 -7.39
N TYR A 75 0.82 9.80 -7.58
CA TYR A 75 1.27 11.19 -7.43
C TYR A 75 0.56 11.77 -6.21
N ALA A 76 1.33 12.27 -5.24
CA ALA A 76 0.84 13.10 -4.14
C ALA A 76 1.35 14.52 -4.34
N TRP A 77 0.46 15.50 -4.29
CA TRP A 77 0.81 16.92 -4.23
C TRP A 77 0.13 17.53 -3.01
N GLU A 78 0.95 18.11 -2.15
CA GLU A 78 0.52 18.94 -1.03
C GLU A 78 0.08 20.31 -1.57
N LEU A 79 -1.18 20.71 -1.33
CA LEU A 79 -1.66 22.03 -1.72
C LEU A 79 -1.09 23.08 -0.75
N PRO A 80 -0.49 24.19 -1.23
CA PRO A 80 0.26 25.13 -0.37
C PRO A 80 -0.60 25.99 0.58
N ALA A 81 -1.91 25.76 0.70
CA ALA A 81 -2.77 26.44 1.66
C ALA A 81 -4.10 25.67 1.90
N PRO A 82 -4.72 25.79 3.10
CA PRO A 82 -6.03 25.20 3.37
C PRO A 82 -7.12 25.86 2.49
N HIS A 83 -7.84 25.05 1.70
CA HIS A 83 -8.87 25.57 0.81
C HIS A 83 -10.22 25.68 1.54
N VAL A 84 -10.76 26.90 1.60
CA VAL A 84 -12.16 27.18 1.94
C VAL A 84 -12.98 27.08 0.65
N ALA A 85 -14.15 26.44 0.71
CA ALA A 85 -15.04 26.31 -0.44
C ALA A 85 -15.55 27.69 -0.89
N SER A 86 -15.26 28.11 -2.12
CA SER A 86 -15.90 29.26 -2.75
C SER A 86 -16.73 28.83 -3.96
N ASN A 87 -17.99 29.26 -3.99
CA ASN A 87 -18.92 29.02 -5.09
C ASN A 87 -18.49 29.86 -6.31
N MET A 88 -17.84 29.26 -7.30
CA MET A 88 -17.61 29.92 -8.59
C MET A 88 -18.88 29.92 -9.45
N VAL A 89 -19.39 31.11 -9.76
CA VAL A 89 -20.36 31.34 -10.83
C VAL A 89 -19.63 31.26 -12.17
N TRP A 90 -19.94 30.26 -13.01
CA TRP A 90 -19.33 30.10 -14.33
C TRP A 90 -19.83 31.15 -15.32
N ALA A 91 -18.93 31.95 -15.89
CA ALA A 91 -19.23 32.80 -17.04
C ALA A 91 -19.20 31.98 -18.35
N ALA A 92 -20.22 32.19 -19.19
CA ALA A 92 -20.46 31.48 -20.44
C ALA A 92 -19.38 31.73 -21.51
N TYR A 93 -18.92 30.66 -22.15
CA TYR A 93 -18.03 30.69 -23.33
C TYR A 93 -18.78 31.16 -24.59
N GLN A 94 -18.26 32.17 -25.31
CA GLN A 94 -18.56 32.39 -26.73
C GLN A 94 -17.30 32.12 -27.57
N ARG A 95 -17.44 31.28 -28.61
CA ARG A 95 -16.39 30.95 -29.59
C ARG A 95 -16.27 32.06 -30.64
N GLY A 96 -15.05 32.49 -30.92
CA GLY A 96 -14.67 33.24 -32.11
C GLY A 96 -13.25 32.87 -32.58
N PRO A 97 -12.99 32.70 -33.89
CA PRO A 97 -11.70 32.32 -34.43
C PRO A 97 -10.83 33.56 -34.71
N GLN A 98 -9.52 33.40 -34.53
CA GLN A 98 -8.41 34.33 -34.85
C GLN A 98 -7.85 35.13 -33.66
N HIS A 99 -6.51 35.25 -33.70
CA HIS A 99 -5.58 35.95 -32.80
C HIS A 99 -4.85 35.09 -31.76
N THR A 100 -3.67 34.64 -32.19
CA THR A 100 -2.51 34.30 -31.35
C THR A 100 -2.14 35.49 -30.47
N GLY A 101 -2.17 35.28 -29.16
CA GLY A 101 -1.61 36.16 -28.15
C GLY A 101 -1.76 35.46 -26.81
N TYR A 102 -0.69 35.41 -26.02
CA TYR A 102 -0.82 35.20 -24.59
C TYR A 102 -1.73 36.32 -24.07
N LEU A 103 -3.02 36.02 -23.87
CA LEU A 103 -3.81 36.82 -22.95
C LEU A 103 -3.27 36.44 -21.58
N ALA A 104 -2.70 37.43 -20.88
CA ALA A 104 -2.48 37.31 -19.45
C ALA A 104 -3.75 36.69 -18.85
N SER A 105 -3.60 35.69 -17.99
CA SER A 105 -4.71 35.24 -17.13
C SER A 105 -5.42 36.50 -16.64
N PRO A 106 -6.77 36.60 -16.74
CA PRO A 106 -7.46 37.79 -16.26
C PRO A 106 -6.93 38.07 -14.85
N ALA A 107 -6.41 39.28 -14.63
CA ALA A 107 -5.88 39.65 -13.33
C ALA A 107 -6.94 39.26 -12.29
N ARG A 108 -6.57 38.47 -11.28
CA ARG A 108 -7.46 38.24 -10.14
C ARG A 108 -7.93 39.62 -9.70
N THR A 109 -9.24 39.83 -9.73
CA THR A 109 -9.82 41.09 -9.28
C THR A 109 -9.81 41.03 -7.77
N ASN A 110 -8.98 41.84 -7.12
CA ASN A 110 -8.92 41.91 -5.66
C ASN A 110 -10.31 42.29 -5.11
N LEU A 111 -10.97 41.38 -4.42
CA LEU A 111 -12.24 41.63 -3.76
C LEU A 111 -11.97 42.15 -2.35
N PRO A 112 -12.66 43.22 -1.92
CA PRO A 112 -12.47 43.74 -0.58
C PRO A 112 -12.88 42.70 0.48
N PRO A 113 -12.29 42.77 1.68
CA PRO A 113 -12.70 41.94 2.79
C PRO A 113 -14.17 42.19 3.15
N ALA A 114 -14.84 41.21 3.74
CA ALA A 114 -16.18 41.33 4.28
C ALA A 114 -16.13 41.38 5.81
N ILE A 115 -16.53 42.52 6.40
CA ILE A 115 -16.70 42.63 7.86
C ILE A 115 -18.11 42.14 8.24
N LEU A 116 -18.15 41.04 8.98
CA LEU A 116 -19.35 40.44 9.58
C LEU A 116 -19.92 41.34 10.68
N GLU A 117 -21.00 40.90 11.33
CA GLU A 117 -21.64 41.66 12.41
C GLU A 117 -20.77 41.66 13.67
N VAL A 118 -20.06 42.77 13.91
CA VAL A 118 -19.30 43.01 15.13
C VAL A 118 -20.26 43.54 16.21
N PRO A 119 -20.27 42.94 17.41
CA PRO A 119 -21.28 43.29 18.41
C PRO A 119 -21.02 44.69 19.01
N SER A 120 -22.09 45.49 19.10
CA SER A 120 -22.09 46.75 19.85
C SER A 120 -22.08 46.46 21.35
N GLN A 121 -21.54 47.37 22.17
CA GLN A 121 -21.44 47.19 23.61
C GLN A 121 -22.03 48.35 24.40
N THR A 122 -22.80 48.00 25.42
CA THR A 122 -23.32 48.93 26.42
C THR A 122 -22.79 48.53 27.79
N ILE A 123 -22.21 49.48 28.52
CA ILE A 123 -21.68 49.28 29.88
C ILE A 123 -22.37 50.24 30.86
N ALA A 124 -22.35 49.89 32.14
CA ALA A 124 -22.66 50.86 33.18
C ALA A 124 -21.56 51.93 33.24
N VAL A 125 -21.89 53.15 33.63
CA VAL A 125 -20.88 54.19 33.91
C VAL A 125 -19.87 53.67 34.94
N GLY A 126 -18.57 53.76 34.61
CA GLY A 126 -17.47 53.19 35.40
C GLY A 126 -17.14 51.73 35.08
N GLY A 127 -17.91 51.09 34.20
CA GLY A 127 -17.62 49.76 33.65
C GLY A 127 -16.46 49.77 32.66
N ARG A 128 -16.24 48.61 32.02
CA ARG A 128 -15.19 48.42 31.00
C ARG A 128 -15.79 47.69 29.81
N PHE A 129 -15.45 48.14 28.60
CA PHE A 129 -15.79 47.43 27.38
C PHE A 129 -14.97 46.14 27.28
N PHE A 130 -15.59 45.08 26.77
CA PHE A 130 -14.95 43.82 26.50
C PHE A 130 -14.06 43.93 25.25
N PRO A 131 -12.83 43.39 25.28
CA PRO A 131 -12.00 43.31 24.09
C PRO A 131 -12.68 42.48 22.99
N ILE A 132 -12.54 42.88 21.72
CA ILE A 132 -13.11 42.18 20.57
C ILE A 132 -11.99 41.65 19.69
N SER A 133 -11.93 40.34 19.46
CA SER A 133 -11.02 39.75 18.46
C SER A 133 -11.61 39.93 17.07
N LEU A 134 -11.07 40.86 16.28
CA LEU A 134 -11.62 41.25 14.99
C LEU A 134 -11.46 40.16 13.91
N LEU A 135 -10.50 39.23 14.09
CA LEU A 135 -10.31 38.09 13.19
C LEU A 135 -11.54 37.15 13.14
N GLN A 136 -12.39 37.16 14.17
CA GLN A 136 -13.64 36.38 14.18
C GLN A 136 -14.74 36.99 13.30
N TYR A 137 -14.58 38.27 12.91
CA TYR A 137 -15.61 39.05 12.24
C TYR A 137 -15.19 39.53 10.86
N VAL A 138 -14.20 38.89 10.23
CA VAL A 138 -13.77 39.21 8.88
C VAL A 138 -13.53 37.95 8.06
N ALA A 139 -13.88 38.02 6.79
CA ALA A 139 -13.52 37.05 5.79
C ALA A 139 -13.05 37.79 4.54
N ASP A 140 -12.16 37.19 3.76
CA ASP A 140 -11.69 37.77 2.52
C ASP A 140 -11.67 36.67 1.44
N PRO A 141 -12.23 36.91 0.23
CA PRO A 141 -12.25 35.90 -0.83
C PRO A 141 -10.87 35.58 -1.40
N ASP A 142 -9.91 36.50 -1.28
CA ASP A 142 -8.63 36.46 -1.97
C ASP A 142 -7.44 36.29 -1.01
N HIS A 143 -7.59 36.69 0.25
CA HIS A 143 -6.50 36.73 1.24
C HIS A 143 -6.80 35.96 2.54
N PRO A 144 -5.76 35.44 3.22
CA PRO A 144 -5.94 34.92 4.57
C PRO A 144 -6.29 36.06 5.55
N ILE A 145 -7.21 35.80 6.49
CA ILE A 145 -7.68 36.80 7.47
C ILE A 145 -6.55 37.38 8.35
N THR A 146 -5.45 36.64 8.53
CA THR A 146 -4.26 37.09 9.27
C THR A 146 -3.46 38.16 8.53
N GLY A 147 -3.67 38.29 7.21
CA GLY A 147 -3.09 39.34 6.37
C GLY A 147 -3.89 40.65 6.35
N ILE A 148 -5.09 40.68 6.95
CA ILE A 148 -5.95 41.87 6.98
C ILE A 148 -5.44 42.86 8.03
N THR A 149 -5.25 44.10 7.61
CA THR A 149 -4.90 45.21 8.51
C THR A 149 -6.15 45.97 8.93
N TRP A 150 -6.14 46.47 10.17
CA TRP A 150 -7.29 47.12 10.78
C TRP A 150 -6.97 48.53 11.25
N ARG A 151 -7.94 49.43 11.10
CA ARG A 151 -7.93 50.74 11.75
C ARG A 151 -9.33 51.12 12.24
N VAL A 152 -9.38 52.07 13.16
CA VAL A 152 -10.62 52.61 13.72
C VAL A 152 -10.73 54.08 13.38
N GLU A 153 -11.87 54.48 12.85
CA GLU A 153 -12.23 55.86 12.55
C GLU A 153 -13.44 56.27 13.41
N GLY A 154 -13.67 57.58 13.60
CA GLY A 154 -14.89 58.09 14.24
C GLY A 154 -14.88 58.15 15.77
N THR A 155 -13.73 57.91 16.43
CA THR A 155 -13.58 58.15 17.88
C THR A 155 -13.61 59.65 18.19
N VAL A 156 -14.40 60.06 19.18
CA VAL A 156 -14.49 61.46 19.63
C VAL A 156 -13.84 61.61 21.00
N GLU A 157 -14.29 60.87 21.99
CA GLU A 157 -13.77 60.83 23.36
C GLU A 157 -13.21 59.44 23.69
N LEU A 158 -13.85 58.35 23.23
CA LEU A 158 -13.38 56.99 23.44
C LEU A 158 -11.99 56.77 22.82
N ARG A 159 -11.14 56.03 23.53
CA ARG A 159 -9.83 55.63 23.03
C ARG A 159 -9.91 54.20 22.50
N ALA A 160 -9.82 54.05 21.19
CA ALA A 160 -9.75 52.76 20.53
C ALA A 160 -8.30 52.38 20.21
N THR A 161 -7.87 51.19 20.61
CA THR A 161 -6.58 50.61 20.24
C THR A 161 -6.77 49.24 19.62
N ILE A 162 -5.98 48.93 18.59
CA ILE A 162 -5.89 47.58 18.02
C ILE A 162 -4.55 46.99 18.45
N GLU A 163 -4.61 45.97 19.28
CA GLU A 163 -3.44 45.22 19.77
C GLU A 163 -3.00 44.14 18.77
N PRO A 164 -1.77 43.59 18.91
CA PRO A 164 -1.34 42.43 18.16
C PRO A 164 -2.38 41.30 18.18
N GLY A 165 -2.59 40.64 17.04
CA GLY A 165 -3.67 39.66 16.87
C GLY A 165 -5.03 40.28 16.51
N ALA A 166 -5.05 41.56 16.13
CA ALA A 166 -6.25 42.33 15.76
C ALA A 166 -7.32 42.35 16.87
N VAL A 167 -6.88 42.55 18.11
CA VAL A 167 -7.79 42.70 19.26
C VAL A 167 -8.11 44.17 19.47
N LEU A 168 -9.37 44.54 19.30
CA LEU A 168 -9.88 45.88 19.58
C LEU A 168 -10.11 46.05 21.08
N ARG A 169 -9.47 47.06 21.68
CA ARG A 169 -9.77 47.54 23.03
C ARG A 169 -10.32 48.96 22.97
N ILE A 170 -11.36 49.19 23.75
CA ILE A 170 -11.99 50.51 23.91
C ILE A 170 -11.87 50.93 25.37
N GLU A 171 -11.28 52.11 25.59
CA GLU A 171 -11.15 52.72 26.92
C GLU A 171 -11.99 54.00 27.00
N THR A 172 -12.67 54.18 28.13
CA THR A 172 -13.40 55.41 28.43
C THR A 172 -12.43 56.55 28.82
N PRO A 173 -12.72 57.82 28.48
CA PRO A 173 -11.93 58.99 28.91
C PRO A 173 -11.69 59.08 30.42
N GLY A 174 -12.60 58.52 31.21
CA GLY A 174 -12.52 58.44 32.66
C GLY A 174 -13.70 57.66 33.24
N PRO A 175 -13.64 57.31 34.55
CA PRO A 175 -14.61 56.41 35.19
C PRO A 175 -16.03 57.00 35.32
N ALA A 176 -16.19 58.32 35.11
CA ALA A 176 -17.49 58.99 35.15
C ALA A 176 -18.09 59.27 33.76
N TRP A 177 -17.42 58.80 32.69
CA TRP A 177 -17.90 59.03 31.33
C TRP A 177 -19.25 58.32 31.10
N ALA A 178 -20.18 59.07 30.54
CA ALA A 178 -21.52 58.63 30.16
C ALA A 178 -21.82 59.20 28.78
N GLY A 179 -22.15 58.34 27.83
CA GLY A 179 -22.28 58.72 26.43
C GLY A 179 -22.32 57.51 25.51
N ALA A 180 -22.48 57.75 24.22
CA ALA A 180 -22.41 56.71 23.19
C ALA A 180 -21.63 57.24 21.98
N GLU A 181 -20.72 56.42 21.46
CA GLU A 181 -19.97 56.71 20.24
C GLU A 181 -20.15 55.60 19.22
N THR A 182 -20.23 55.98 17.96
CA THR A 182 -20.25 55.05 16.82
C THR A 182 -18.87 55.05 16.18
N LEU A 183 -18.14 53.94 16.33
CA LEU A 183 -16.83 53.75 15.75
C LEU A 183 -16.98 53.05 14.40
N VAL A 184 -16.17 53.46 13.41
CA VAL A 184 -16.13 52.82 12.11
C VAL A 184 -14.86 51.97 12.02
N LEU A 185 -15.03 50.66 12.02
CA LEU A 185 -13.97 49.70 11.79
C LEU A 185 -13.69 49.63 10.29
N VAL A 186 -12.42 49.73 9.91
CA VAL A 186 -11.98 49.59 8.52
C VAL A 186 -10.98 48.44 8.42
N ALA A 187 -11.33 47.44 7.62
CA ALA A 187 -10.48 46.30 7.28
C ALA A 187 -9.91 46.51 5.87
N GLN A 188 -8.59 46.32 5.72
CA GLN A 188 -7.89 46.46 4.45
C GLN A 188 -7.04 45.22 4.16
N ASP A 189 -7.19 44.66 2.97
CA ASP A 189 -6.40 43.52 2.50
C ASP A 189 -4.98 43.93 2.05
N PRO A 190 -4.05 42.96 1.86
CA PRO A 190 -2.68 43.21 1.41
C PRO A 190 -2.56 43.91 0.05
N GLU A 191 -3.58 43.79 -0.81
CA GLU A 191 -3.65 44.41 -2.13
C GLU A 191 -4.37 45.78 -2.11
N GLY A 192 -4.84 46.21 -0.94
CA GLY A 192 -5.32 47.55 -0.62
C GLY A 192 -6.83 47.76 -0.68
N ALA A 193 -7.66 46.76 -0.98
CA ALA A 193 -9.12 46.96 -0.99
C ALA A 193 -9.69 46.96 0.45
N GLU A 194 -10.76 47.73 0.67
CA GLU A 194 -11.25 48.04 2.00
C GLU A 194 -12.73 47.72 2.20
N ALA A 195 -13.10 47.35 3.42
CA ALA A 195 -14.48 47.35 3.90
C ALA A 195 -14.63 48.10 5.22
N ARG A 196 -15.85 48.59 5.48
CA ARG A 196 -16.17 49.45 6.62
C ARG A 196 -17.39 48.91 7.37
N ARG A 197 -17.36 48.95 8.71
CA ARG A 197 -18.49 48.60 9.58
C ARG A 197 -18.60 49.55 10.77
N ALA A 198 -19.80 50.07 11.00
CA ALA A 198 -20.09 50.88 12.19
C ALA A 198 -20.45 49.98 13.38
N VAL A 199 -19.93 50.30 14.56
CA VAL A 199 -20.18 49.62 15.84
C VAL A 199 -20.38 50.66 16.94
N VAL A 200 -21.39 50.47 17.80
CA VAL A 200 -21.72 51.42 18.86
C VAL A 200 -21.14 50.97 20.20
N PHE A 201 -20.53 51.91 20.92
CA PHE A 201 -20.04 51.74 22.28
C PHE A 201 -20.65 52.79 23.19
N ALA A 202 -21.37 52.36 24.22
CA ALA A 202 -22.11 53.25 25.12
C ALA A 202 -21.83 52.97 26.60
N ALA A 203 -21.74 54.03 27.41
CA ALA A 203 -21.79 53.96 28.87
C ALA A 203 -23.06 54.68 29.37
N VAL A 204 -23.95 53.92 29.99
CA VAL A 204 -25.28 54.40 30.41
C VAL A 204 -25.36 54.43 31.95
N PRO A 205 -25.72 55.58 32.56
CA PRO A 205 -25.89 55.67 34.01
C PRO A 205 -27.00 54.73 34.50
N GLY A 206 -26.72 53.94 35.54
CA GLY A 206 -27.72 53.03 36.14
C GLY A 206 -28.02 51.78 35.33
N TYR A 207 -27.33 51.55 34.20
CA TYR A 207 -27.48 50.34 33.41
C TYR A 207 -27.01 49.10 34.15
N GLN A 208 -27.75 47.99 34.01
CA GLN A 208 -27.52 46.73 34.70
C GLN A 208 -27.43 45.59 33.68
N PRO A 209 -26.23 45.25 33.19
CA PRO A 209 -26.05 44.16 32.22
C PRO A 209 -26.36 42.79 32.84
N PRO A 210 -26.41 41.72 32.03
CA PRO A 210 -26.43 40.34 32.52
C PRO A 210 -25.30 40.07 33.53
N ARG A 211 -25.47 39.01 34.32
CA ARG A 211 -24.46 38.46 35.22
C ARG A 211 -24.20 37.02 34.83
N ALA A 212 -23.01 36.79 34.26
CA ALA A 212 -22.51 35.45 33.99
C ALA A 212 -21.90 34.85 35.27
N VAL A 213 -22.14 33.57 35.51
CA VAL A 213 -21.61 32.79 36.63
C VAL A 213 -20.74 31.67 36.07
N ALA A 214 -19.67 31.31 36.77
CA ALA A 214 -18.80 30.22 36.30
C ALA A 214 -19.56 28.88 36.29
N ASP A 215 -19.32 28.08 35.27
CA ASP A 215 -19.91 26.76 35.06
C ASP A 215 -18.89 25.66 35.32
N GLU A 216 -19.32 24.58 35.95
CA GLU A 216 -18.49 23.40 36.21
C GLU A 216 -19.19 22.14 35.70
N PHE A 217 -18.48 21.35 34.87
CA PHE A 217 -18.98 20.08 34.33
C PHE A 217 -17.98 18.95 34.52
N ARG A 218 -18.50 17.74 34.71
CA ARG A 218 -17.76 16.47 34.73
C ARG A 218 -18.34 15.53 33.70
N LEU A 219 -17.48 14.88 32.94
CA LEU A 219 -17.87 13.96 31.88
C LEU A 219 -16.80 12.87 31.70
N PRO A 220 -17.17 11.66 31.27
CA PRO A 220 -16.19 10.69 30.80
C PRO A 220 -15.53 11.17 29.51
N GLU A 221 -14.30 10.71 29.27
CA GLU A 221 -13.68 10.83 27.94
C GLU A 221 -14.49 10.08 26.86
N ASP A 222 -14.19 10.39 25.60
CA ASP A 222 -14.83 9.86 24.38
C ASP A 222 -16.36 10.01 24.28
N THR A 223 -16.95 10.80 25.17
CA THR A 223 -18.39 11.02 25.22
C THR A 223 -18.72 12.48 25.06
N ALA A 224 -19.45 12.80 24.00
CA ALA A 224 -19.95 14.17 23.82
C ALA A 224 -21.16 14.46 24.74
N ILE A 225 -21.21 15.66 25.32
CA ILE A 225 -22.31 16.11 26.19
C ILE A 225 -22.81 17.50 25.81
N GLU A 226 -24.10 17.75 26.04
CA GLU A 226 -24.67 19.11 25.92
C GLU A 226 -24.43 19.92 27.20
N LEU A 227 -23.96 21.14 27.02
CA LEU A 227 -23.68 22.13 28.05
C LEU A 227 -24.75 23.23 28.01
N ASP A 228 -25.42 23.45 29.14
CA ASP A 228 -26.37 24.55 29.33
C ASP A 228 -25.72 25.67 30.16
N LEU A 229 -24.98 26.54 29.48
CA LEU A 229 -24.19 27.61 30.12
C LEU A 229 -25.04 28.75 30.71
N LEU A 230 -26.30 28.88 30.31
CA LEU A 230 -27.15 29.99 30.78
C LEU A 230 -27.98 29.61 32.00
N ALA A 231 -27.86 28.37 32.49
CA ALA A 231 -28.73 27.83 33.53
C ALA A 231 -28.52 28.50 34.90
N ASN A 232 -27.29 28.94 35.21
CA ASN A 232 -26.90 29.64 36.44
C ASN A 232 -26.75 31.16 36.26
N ASP A 233 -26.89 31.65 35.03
CA ASP A 233 -26.78 33.06 34.67
C ASP A 233 -28.07 33.83 34.97
N THR A 234 -27.94 35.13 35.23
CA THR A 234 -29.11 35.97 35.57
C THR A 234 -29.03 37.37 34.97
N HIS A 235 -30.20 37.98 34.74
CA HIS A 235 -30.30 39.41 34.44
C HIS A 235 -30.94 40.14 35.63
N PRO A 236 -30.34 41.20 36.21
CA PRO A 236 -30.90 41.91 37.36
C PRO A 236 -32.32 42.46 37.15
N LEU A 237 -32.64 42.83 35.91
CA LEU A 237 -33.96 43.30 35.48
C LEU A 237 -34.86 42.20 34.87
N ALA A 238 -34.42 40.93 34.91
CA ALA A 238 -35.09 39.80 34.27
C ALA A 238 -35.37 39.97 32.76
N LEU A 239 -34.50 40.72 32.07
CA LEU A 239 -34.53 40.84 30.60
C LEU A 239 -33.98 39.56 29.95
N PRO A 240 -34.42 39.21 28.73
CA PRO A 240 -33.85 38.10 27.99
C PRO A 240 -32.38 38.38 27.63
N PHE A 241 -31.55 37.34 27.73
CA PHE A 241 -30.16 37.34 27.30
C PHE A 241 -29.83 36.01 26.62
N ARG A 242 -28.75 36.00 25.85
CA ARG A 242 -28.30 34.83 25.07
C ARG A 242 -26.79 34.67 25.15
N LEU A 243 -26.32 33.45 24.90
CA LEU A 243 -24.92 33.19 24.61
C LEU A 243 -24.54 33.89 23.29
N ALA A 244 -23.65 34.89 23.39
CA ALA A 244 -23.20 35.74 22.29
C ALA A 244 -21.99 35.14 21.56
N SER A 245 -20.98 34.70 22.31
CA SER A 245 -19.76 34.08 21.76
C SER A 245 -19.08 33.21 22.81
N PHE A 246 -18.21 32.30 22.35
CA PHE A 246 -17.37 31.46 23.20
C PHE A 246 -16.03 31.23 22.50
N SER A 247 -14.96 30.99 23.26
CA SER A 247 -13.69 30.57 22.67
C SER A 247 -13.65 29.05 22.48
N ARG A 248 -12.69 28.59 21.68
CA ARG A 248 -12.44 27.15 21.55
C ARG A 248 -11.76 26.62 22.81
N PRO A 249 -12.19 25.47 23.33
CA PRO A 249 -11.43 24.72 24.33
C PRO A 249 -10.09 24.23 23.75
N LEU A 250 -9.18 23.80 24.63
CA LEU A 250 -7.88 23.28 24.22
C LEU A 250 -7.90 21.77 23.96
N ALA A 251 -8.72 21.03 24.71
CA ALA A 251 -8.74 19.58 24.71
C ALA A 251 -10.09 19.00 24.23
N GLY A 252 -10.83 19.78 23.44
CA GLY A 252 -12.08 19.34 22.85
C GLY A 252 -12.58 20.27 21.76
N ALA A 253 -13.75 19.92 21.22
CA ALA A 253 -14.46 20.68 20.22
C ALA A 253 -15.86 21.07 20.71
N LEU A 254 -16.31 22.27 20.37
CA LEU A 254 -17.66 22.74 20.63
C LEU A 254 -18.43 22.87 19.32
N THR A 255 -19.66 22.37 19.31
CA THR A 255 -20.65 22.65 18.26
C THR A 255 -21.89 23.24 18.87
N ARG A 256 -22.52 24.22 18.20
CA ARG A 256 -23.75 24.83 18.69
C ARG A 256 -24.95 24.02 18.23
N SER A 257 -25.81 23.61 19.16
CA SER A 257 -27.05 22.90 18.87
C SER A 257 -28.14 23.85 18.37
N ALA A 258 -29.20 23.30 17.79
CA ALA A 258 -30.30 24.09 17.22
C ALA A 258 -31.11 24.89 18.26
N ASP A 259 -31.11 24.44 19.51
CA ASP A 259 -31.73 25.11 20.66
C ASP A 259 -30.80 26.14 21.34
N GLY A 260 -29.56 26.31 20.83
CA GLY A 260 -28.63 27.34 21.26
C GLY A 260 -27.63 26.92 22.35
N ARG A 261 -27.75 25.69 22.87
CA ARG A 261 -26.77 25.05 23.76
C ARG A 261 -25.49 24.69 23.01
N LEU A 262 -24.48 24.22 23.76
CA LEU A 262 -23.22 23.77 23.19
C LEU A 262 -23.06 22.27 23.40
N LEU A 263 -22.78 21.51 22.34
CA LEU A 263 -22.32 20.13 22.42
C LEU A 263 -20.79 20.16 22.50
N TYR A 264 -20.24 19.73 23.63
CA TYR A 264 -18.81 19.54 23.83
C TYR A 264 -18.45 18.08 23.56
N ALA A 265 -17.42 17.86 22.73
CA ALA A 265 -16.81 16.56 22.51
C ALA A 265 -15.32 16.66 22.90
N PRO A 266 -14.84 15.89 23.88
CA PRO A 266 -13.41 15.86 24.21
C PRO A 266 -12.59 15.33 23.02
N GLN A 267 -11.28 15.62 23.01
CA GLN A 267 -10.35 14.91 22.14
C GLN A 267 -10.38 13.42 22.49
N PRO A 268 -10.25 12.52 21.49
CA PRO A 268 -10.15 11.09 21.76
C PRO A 268 -9.04 10.78 22.76
N ASP A 269 -9.32 9.88 23.70
CA ASP A 269 -8.39 9.37 24.72
C ASP A 269 -7.78 10.47 25.62
N TYR A 270 -8.43 11.66 25.71
CA TYR A 270 -8.01 12.74 26.57
C TYR A 270 -8.79 12.74 27.89
N PHE A 271 -8.07 12.56 28.99
CA PHE A 271 -8.56 12.87 30.33
C PHE A 271 -7.79 14.02 30.98
N GLY A 272 -8.48 14.85 31.77
CA GLY A 272 -7.88 16.01 32.42
C GLY A 272 -8.76 17.26 32.44
N PRO A 273 -8.20 18.41 32.85
CA PRO A 273 -8.94 19.67 32.89
C PRO A 273 -8.99 20.35 31.52
N ASP A 274 -10.15 20.88 31.15
CA ASP A 274 -10.32 21.78 30.01
C ASP A 274 -11.12 23.00 30.44
N ALA A 275 -10.98 24.12 29.73
CA ALA A 275 -11.66 25.36 30.09
C ALA A 275 -11.83 26.29 28.90
N PHE A 276 -12.90 27.07 28.92
CA PHE A 276 -13.09 28.14 27.95
C PHE A 276 -13.96 29.28 28.49
N PRO A 277 -13.62 30.55 28.20
CA PRO A 277 -14.52 31.67 28.46
C PRO A 277 -15.70 31.73 27.47
N TYR A 278 -16.82 32.27 27.95
CA TYR A 278 -17.98 32.61 27.13
C TYR A 278 -18.52 34.00 27.46
N LEU A 279 -19.27 34.57 26.52
CA LEU A 279 -19.85 35.90 26.62
C LEU A 279 -21.37 35.79 26.47
N VAL A 280 -22.11 36.36 27.41
CA VAL A 280 -23.56 36.54 27.30
C VAL A 280 -23.88 37.97 26.93
N ALA A 281 -24.93 38.17 26.15
CA ALA A 281 -25.43 39.48 25.80
C ALA A 281 -26.95 39.57 25.95
N ASP A 282 -27.43 40.69 26.50
CA ASP A 282 -28.84 41.08 26.44
C ASP A 282 -29.20 41.71 25.08
N GLU A 283 -30.46 42.10 24.91
CA GLU A 283 -30.94 42.80 23.70
C GLU A 283 -30.58 44.30 23.67
N GLU A 284 -30.09 44.85 24.78
CA GLU A 284 -29.71 46.26 24.96
C GLU A 284 -28.20 46.50 24.77
N GLY A 285 -27.45 45.45 24.44
CA GLY A 285 -26.01 45.48 24.16
C GLY A 285 -25.12 45.25 25.38
N GLY A 286 -25.70 44.93 26.54
CA GLY A 286 -24.99 44.61 27.77
C GLY A 286 -24.37 43.24 27.72
N MET A 287 -23.13 43.14 28.18
CA MET A 287 -22.36 41.91 28.11
C MET A 287 -21.79 41.51 29.47
N ALA A 288 -21.63 40.20 29.67
CA ALA A 288 -20.92 39.64 30.80
C ALA A 288 -20.08 38.43 30.38
N LEU A 289 -18.89 38.32 30.98
CA LEU A 289 -17.94 37.22 30.75
C LEU A 289 -18.15 36.14 31.81
N GLY A 290 -18.42 34.92 31.36
CA GLY A 290 -18.41 33.70 32.16
C GLY A 290 -17.22 32.81 31.81
N GLU A 291 -16.99 31.80 32.65
CA GLU A 291 -15.92 30.82 32.48
C GLU A 291 -16.49 29.42 32.69
N VAL A 292 -16.17 28.51 31.77
CA VAL A 292 -16.50 27.08 31.91
C VAL A 292 -15.26 26.32 32.34
N GLN A 293 -15.40 25.47 33.36
CA GLN A 293 -14.42 24.48 33.79
C GLN A 293 -14.96 23.07 33.53
N LEU A 294 -14.19 22.28 32.80
CA LEU A 294 -14.48 20.89 32.47
C LEU A 294 -13.46 19.99 33.17
N THR A 295 -13.95 18.90 33.75
CA THR A 295 -13.10 17.79 34.21
C THR A 295 -13.48 16.54 33.45
N ILE A 296 -12.60 16.11 32.53
CA ILE A 296 -12.78 14.89 31.77
C ILE A 296 -12.19 13.74 32.59
N GLU A 297 -13.03 12.75 32.89
CA GLU A 297 -12.70 11.60 33.74
C GLU A 297 -12.26 10.41 32.88
N PRO A 298 -11.19 9.70 33.27
CA PRO A 298 -10.65 8.60 32.49
C PRO A 298 -11.62 7.41 32.46
N VAL A 299 -11.68 6.73 31.33
CA VAL A 299 -12.45 5.51 31.07
C VAL A 299 -11.48 4.45 30.55
N PRO A 300 -11.46 3.23 31.12
CA PRO A 300 -10.54 2.20 30.65
C PRO A 300 -10.72 1.87 29.17
N ASP A 301 -9.63 1.98 28.41
CA ASP A 301 -9.57 1.70 26.98
C ASP A 301 -8.90 0.35 26.69
N PRO A 302 -9.32 -0.34 25.61
CA PRO A 302 -8.64 -1.56 25.20
C PRO A 302 -7.28 -1.26 24.53
N PRO A 303 -6.37 -2.25 24.49
CA PRO A 303 -5.14 -2.16 23.72
C PRO A 303 -5.38 -1.79 22.25
N SER A 304 -4.45 -1.04 21.67
CA SER A 304 -4.41 -0.68 20.25
C SER A 304 -3.14 -1.27 19.59
N PRO A 305 -3.07 -2.59 19.37
CA PRO A 305 -1.93 -3.22 18.71
C PRO A 305 -1.88 -2.88 17.21
N GLN A 306 -0.69 -2.93 16.63
CA GLN A 306 -0.44 -2.63 15.22
C GLN A 306 0.23 -3.80 14.50
N ASP A 307 -0.11 -4.01 13.23
CA ASP A 307 0.49 -5.07 12.43
C ASP A 307 2.02 -4.88 12.26
N ASP A 308 2.75 -5.99 12.38
CA ASP A 308 4.20 -6.05 12.16
C ASP A 308 4.53 -6.51 10.74
N HIS A 309 5.64 -5.98 10.22
CA HIS A 309 6.21 -6.43 8.95
C HIS A 309 7.67 -6.84 9.13
N VAL A 310 7.97 -8.09 8.82
CA VAL A 310 9.31 -8.65 8.96
C VAL A 310 9.78 -9.27 7.65
N ILE A 311 11.02 -9.01 7.29
CA ILE A 311 11.65 -9.54 6.09
C ILE A 311 12.89 -10.33 6.52
N THR A 312 13.04 -11.54 6.01
CA THR A 312 14.23 -12.37 6.21
C THR A 312 14.59 -13.08 4.91
N ASP A 313 15.80 -13.61 4.83
CA ASP A 313 16.20 -14.53 3.77
C ASP A 313 15.76 -15.96 4.17
N GLU A 314 15.54 -16.84 3.20
CA GLU A 314 15.30 -18.26 3.52
C GLU A 314 16.48 -18.87 4.27
N ASP A 315 16.21 -19.94 5.01
CA ASP A 315 17.14 -20.58 5.95
C ASP A 315 17.73 -19.68 7.04
N THR A 316 17.27 -18.43 7.13
CA THR A 316 17.79 -17.44 8.08
C THR A 316 16.73 -17.14 9.15
N PRO A 317 16.96 -17.59 10.40
CA PRO A 317 16.10 -17.23 11.52
C PRO A 317 16.14 -15.73 11.83
N VAL A 318 15.01 -15.18 12.26
CA VAL A 318 14.88 -13.76 12.62
C VAL A 318 14.19 -13.58 13.98
N GLU A 319 14.62 -12.57 14.73
CA GLU A 319 13.93 -12.13 15.96
C GLU A 319 12.91 -11.02 15.64
N ILE A 320 11.75 -11.09 16.29
CA ILE A 320 10.60 -10.22 16.06
C ILE A 320 10.20 -9.58 17.39
N ARG A 321 10.14 -8.25 17.42
CA ARG A 321 9.67 -7.45 18.56
C ARG A 321 8.23 -7.01 18.34
N PHE A 322 7.33 -7.98 18.37
CA PHE A 322 5.91 -7.85 17.99
C PHE A 322 5.05 -6.97 18.91
N LEU A 323 5.62 -6.36 19.96
CA LEU A 323 4.92 -5.43 20.87
C LEU A 323 5.52 -4.03 20.82
N GLU A 324 6.53 -3.77 19.97
CA GLU A 324 7.28 -2.50 19.98
C GLU A 324 6.46 -1.34 19.39
N ASN A 325 5.54 -1.64 18.46
CA ASN A 325 4.59 -0.72 17.83
C ASN A 325 3.19 -0.76 18.47
N ASP A 326 3.00 -1.59 19.49
CA ASP A 326 1.72 -1.71 20.19
C ASP A 326 1.62 -0.69 21.31
N THR A 327 0.45 -0.09 21.45
CA THR A 327 0.17 0.92 22.48
C THR A 327 -1.16 0.64 23.16
N ASP A 328 -1.28 1.20 24.35
CA ASP A 328 -2.51 1.24 25.14
C ASP A 328 -2.84 2.72 25.39
N PRO A 329 -4.06 3.20 25.12
CA PRO A 329 -4.40 4.62 25.32
C PRO A 329 -4.21 5.12 26.75
N ASP A 330 -4.45 4.25 27.74
CA ASP A 330 -4.21 4.52 29.17
C ASP A 330 -2.72 4.44 29.57
N GLY A 331 -1.85 4.00 28.64
CA GLY A 331 -0.43 3.78 28.88
C GLY A 331 -0.15 2.52 29.70
N GLU A 332 -1.08 1.56 29.72
CA GLU A 332 -0.94 0.31 30.47
C GLU A 332 0.03 -0.67 29.79
N PRO A 333 0.73 -1.52 30.56
CA PRO A 333 1.65 -2.51 30.00
C PRO A 333 0.87 -3.66 29.33
N LEU A 334 1.21 -3.94 28.07
CA LEU A 334 0.60 -5.02 27.30
C LEU A 334 1.26 -6.39 27.57
N ALA A 335 0.44 -7.44 27.64
CA ALA A 335 0.89 -8.81 27.82
C ALA A 335 0.42 -9.72 26.68
N PRO A 336 1.29 -10.57 26.11
CA PRO A 336 0.88 -11.52 25.06
C PRO A 336 -0.01 -12.63 25.65
N VAL A 337 -1.14 -12.86 25.01
CA VAL A 337 -2.10 -13.90 25.38
C VAL A 337 -1.93 -15.16 24.55
N SER A 338 -1.80 -14.99 23.23
CA SER A 338 -1.66 -16.12 22.31
C SER A 338 -0.88 -15.74 21.07
N ILE A 339 -0.02 -16.65 20.63
CA ILE A 339 0.74 -16.53 19.38
C ILE A 339 0.22 -17.61 18.41
N GLY A 340 -0.22 -17.17 17.24
CA GLY A 340 -0.63 -18.03 16.14
C GLY A 340 0.53 -18.83 15.55
N ARG A 341 0.22 -19.65 14.55
CA ARG A 341 1.23 -20.44 13.83
C ARG A 341 1.29 -20.03 12.38
N PRO A 342 2.48 -19.75 11.83
CA PRO A 342 2.65 -19.55 10.41
C PRO A 342 2.47 -20.86 9.64
N LEU A 343 2.32 -20.76 8.32
CA LEU A 343 2.12 -21.92 7.43
C LEU A 343 3.46 -22.55 6.99
N HIS A 344 4.49 -21.73 6.76
CA HIS A 344 5.76 -22.12 6.14
C HIS A 344 6.98 -21.76 7.02
N GLY A 345 6.83 -22.01 8.32
CA GLY A 345 7.90 -21.85 9.29
C GLY A 345 7.45 -22.21 10.69
N GLN A 346 8.28 -21.88 11.67
CA GLN A 346 7.98 -22.07 13.09
C GLN A 346 8.31 -20.82 13.88
N VAL A 347 7.41 -20.48 14.82
CA VAL A 347 7.61 -19.41 15.78
C VAL A 347 7.83 -20.01 17.16
N THR A 348 8.90 -19.59 17.82
CA THR A 348 9.20 -19.92 19.22
C THR A 348 9.40 -18.65 20.02
N ALA A 349 9.41 -18.75 21.35
CA ALA A 349 9.86 -17.64 22.19
C ALA A 349 11.30 -17.22 21.80
N GLY A 350 11.53 -15.90 21.76
CA GLY A 350 12.85 -15.30 21.52
C GLY A 350 13.72 -15.29 22.77
N ASN A 351 14.78 -14.48 22.74
CA ASN A 351 15.69 -14.36 23.88
C ASN A 351 15.13 -13.50 25.03
N ASP A 352 14.11 -12.68 24.75
CA ASP A 352 13.45 -11.80 25.72
C ASP A 352 11.95 -12.14 25.81
N PRO A 353 11.25 -11.80 26.92
CA PRO A 353 9.84 -12.14 27.11
C PRO A 353 8.89 -11.57 26.05
N ASN A 354 9.29 -10.46 25.41
CA ASN A 354 8.51 -9.74 24.41
C ASN A 354 9.08 -9.93 23.00
N THR A 355 9.91 -10.96 22.78
CA THR A 355 10.42 -11.30 21.46
C THR A 355 10.02 -12.70 21.03
N LEU A 356 9.85 -12.84 19.73
CA LEU A 356 9.61 -14.12 19.07
C LEU A 356 10.78 -14.43 18.15
N ARG A 357 11.06 -15.71 17.95
CA ARG A 357 12.03 -16.20 16.96
C ARG A 357 11.28 -16.96 15.89
N TYR A 358 11.33 -16.44 14.66
CA TYR A 358 10.80 -17.10 13.48
C TYR A 358 11.92 -17.85 12.75
N VAL A 359 11.65 -19.09 12.35
CA VAL A 359 12.51 -19.92 11.51
C VAL A 359 11.69 -20.33 10.29
N PRO A 360 12.08 -19.90 9.07
CA PRO A 360 11.45 -20.37 7.84
C PRO A 360 11.52 -21.91 7.71
N GLU A 361 10.59 -22.50 6.97
CA GLU A 361 10.75 -23.86 6.46
C GLU A 361 12.00 -23.92 5.55
N PRO A 362 12.84 -24.98 5.63
CA PRO A 362 14.05 -25.07 4.83
C PRO A 362 13.78 -25.00 3.33
N ASP A 363 14.63 -24.31 2.60
CA ASP A 363 14.56 -24.12 1.14
C ASP A 363 13.20 -23.53 0.66
N TRP A 364 12.48 -22.80 1.53
CA TRP A 364 11.21 -22.16 1.19
C TRP A 364 11.29 -20.64 1.24
N SER A 365 10.78 -20.00 0.17
CA SER A 365 10.61 -18.55 0.08
C SER A 365 9.19 -18.16 -0.34
N GLY A 366 8.74 -17.00 0.13
CA GLY A 366 7.38 -16.53 -0.07
C GLY A 366 6.84 -15.63 1.03
N GLU A 367 5.52 -15.42 1.02
CA GLU A 367 4.80 -14.69 2.06
C GLU A 367 4.25 -15.67 3.10
N ASP A 368 4.48 -15.39 4.37
CA ASP A 368 3.98 -16.13 5.52
C ASP A 368 3.42 -15.15 6.57
N GLY A 369 2.88 -15.65 7.67
CA GLY A 369 2.42 -14.78 8.74
C GLY A 369 1.62 -15.50 9.80
N PHE A 370 1.44 -14.82 10.92
CA PHE A 370 0.64 -15.34 12.02
C PHE A 370 -0.03 -14.18 12.77
N ASP A 371 -1.19 -14.46 13.34
CA ASP A 371 -1.89 -13.50 14.19
C ASP A 371 -1.45 -13.70 15.66
N TYR A 372 -1.42 -12.63 16.43
CA TYR A 372 -1.22 -12.68 17.88
C TYR A 372 -2.33 -11.91 18.60
N ARG A 373 -2.42 -12.12 19.92
CA ARG A 373 -3.37 -11.44 20.79
C ARG A 373 -2.66 -10.90 22.01
N VAL A 374 -2.98 -9.68 22.37
CA VAL A 374 -2.47 -8.97 23.56
C VAL A 374 -3.61 -8.61 24.49
N ALA A 375 -3.30 -8.48 25.78
CA ALA A 375 -4.21 -7.98 26.78
C ALA A 375 -3.59 -6.86 27.60
N ASP A 376 -4.45 -5.94 28.04
CA ASP A 376 -4.16 -5.01 29.14
C ASP A 376 -4.33 -5.71 30.51
N PRO A 377 -3.92 -5.06 31.63
CA PRO A 377 -4.25 -5.49 32.98
C PRO A 377 -5.75 -5.57 33.30
N GLY A 378 -6.60 -4.85 32.58
CA GLY A 378 -8.07 -4.88 32.67
C GLY A 378 -8.70 -6.16 32.12
N GLY A 379 -7.96 -6.93 31.31
CA GLY A 379 -8.41 -8.14 30.63
C GLY A 379 -9.06 -7.89 29.26
N ASN A 380 -8.98 -6.68 28.70
CA ASN A 380 -9.40 -6.43 27.32
C ASN A 380 -8.38 -7.04 26.37
N GLU A 381 -8.85 -7.82 25.39
CA GLU A 381 -7.99 -8.53 24.45
C GLU A 381 -8.21 -8.06 23.00
N VAL A 382 -7.12 -7.73 22.31
CA VAL A 382 -7.15 -7.30 20.90
C VAL A 382 -6.09 -8.07 20.10
N SER A 383 -6.35 -8.29 18.80
CA SER A 383 -5.49 -9.04 17.89
C SER A 383 -4.84 -8.16 16.83
N ALA A 384 -3.63 -8.53 16.45
CA ALA A 384 -2.88 -7.97 15.33
C ALA A 384 -2.10 -9.08 14.61
N ARG A 385 -1.48 -8.75 13.47
CA ARG A 385 -0.78 -9.71 12.62
C ARG A 385 0.70 -9.38 12.47
N VAL A 386 1.52 -10.42 12.49
CA VAL A 386 2.88 -10.39 11.94
C VAL A 386 2.85 -10.91 10.50
N ALA A 387 3.14 -10.03 9.54
CA ALA A 387 3.32 -10.39 8.14
C ALA A 387 4.82 -10.62 7.85
N LEU A 388 5.14 -11.78 7.29
CA LEU A 388 6.51 -12.23 7.02
C LEU A 388 6.75 -12.35 5.53
N ARG A 389 7.87 -11.80 5.06
CA ARG A 389 8.36 -12.03 3.70
C ARG A 389 9.73 -12.70 3.72
N VAL A 390 9.77 -13.94 3.26
CA VAL A 390 10.99 -14.73 3.11
C VAL A 390 11.52 -14.58 1.69
N LYS A 391 12.75 -14.09 1.54
CA LYS A 391 13.39 -13.88 0.25
C LYS A 391 14.09 -15.15 -0.23
N PRO A 392 14.01 -15.47 -1.53
CA PRO A 392 14.78 -16.57 -2.11
C PRO A 392 16.29 -16.28 -2.08
N VAL A 393 17.06 -17.29 -1.75
CA VAL A 393 18.52 -17.37 -1.76
C VAL A 393 18.90 -18.68 -2.45
N ASN A 394 19.60 -18.56 -3.58
CA ASN A 394 19.97 -19.70 -4.41
C ASN A 394 20.65 -20.83 -3.62
N ASP A 395 20.04 -22.00 -3.66
CA ASP A 395 20.52 -23.26 -3.12
C ASP A 395 21.32 -24.06 -4.15
N ALA A 396 22.16 -24.97 -3.67
CA ALA A 396 22.89 -25.86 -4.57
C ALA A 396 22.01 -27.03 -5.04
N PRO A 397 22.13 -27.46 -6.30
CA PRO A 397 21.46 -28.67 -6.77
C PRO A 397 21.83 -29.91 -5.96
N ARG A 398 20.95 -30.91 -5.95
CA ARG A 398 21.14 -32.19 -5.25
C ARG A 398 21.14 -33.33 -6.28
N ALA A 399 22.33 -33.83 -6.63
CA ALA A 399 22.50 -34.98 -7.52
C ALA A 399 22.38 -36.32 -6.77
N GLU A 400 21.87 -37.35 -7.45
CA GLU A 400 21.57 -38.67 -6.87
C GLU A 400 22.44 -39.79 -7.44
N ASP A 401 22.87 -40.69 -6.54
CA ASP A 401 23.55 -41.93 -6.89
C ASP A 401 22.65 -42.89 -7.66
N GLN A 402 23.23 -43.69 -8.55
CA GLN A 402 22.50 -44.71 -9.32
C GLN A 402 23.25 -46.03 -9.35
N GLY A 403 22.50 -47.14 -9.28
CA GLY A 403 23.02 -48.49 -9.45
C GLY A 403 22.38 -49.16 -10.66
N LEU A 404 23.20 -49.62 -11.60
CA LEU A 404 22.75 -50.21 -12.85
C LEU A 404 23.41 -51.57 -13.09
N THR A 405 22.71 -52.44 -13.80
CA THR A 405 23.20 -53.75 -14.20
C THR A 405 22.99 -53.91 -15.69
N LEU A 406 24.01 -54.44 -16.34
CA LEU A 406 24.04 -54.76 -17.76
C LEU A 406 24.89 -56.01 -17.96
N ASN A 407 24.73 -56.64 -19.12
CA ASN A 407 25.62 -57.73 -19.49
C ASN A 407 26.90 -57.17 -20.13
N ARG A 408 27.99 -57.95 -20.14
CA ARG A 408 29.18 -57.59 -20.94
C ARG A 408 28.80 -57.39 -22.40
N ASN A 409 29.55 -56.55 -23.12
CA ASN A 409 29.33 -56.22 -24.54
C ASN A 409 27.97 -55.56 -24.88
N ASP A 410 27.11 -55.32 -23.89
CA ASP A 410 25.92 -54.47 -24.01
C ASP A 410 26.22 -53.03 -23.59
N GLN A 411 25.40 -52.10 -24.06
CA GLN A 411 25.45 -50.69 -23.64
C GLN A 411 24.30 -50.35 -22.69
N ARG A 412 24.46 -49.31 -21.88
CA ARG A 412 23.41 -48.82 -20.98
C ARG A 412 23.29 -47.31 -20.99
N ASP A 413 22.08 -46.82 -21.27
CA ASP A 413 21.76 -45.40 -21.08
C ASP A 413 21.52 -45.10 -19.60
N VAL A 414 22.04 -43.96 -19.17
CA VAL A 414 21.97 -43.42 -17.81
C VAL A 414 21.41 -42.01 -17.88
N PHE A 415 20.17 -41.84 -17.46
CA PHE A 415 19.58 -40.51 -17.29
C PHE A 415 20.06 -39.92 -15.96
N TYR A 416 20.62 -38.72 -15.99
CA TYR A 416 21.08 -38.08 -14.75
C TYR A 416 19.88 -37.80 -13.83
N ARG A 417 20.11 -37.88 -12.51
CA ARG A 417 19.07 -37.64 -11.51
C ARG A 417 19.56 -36.55 -10.57
N ALA A 418 18.89 -35.41 -10.60
CA ALA A 418 19.11 -34.34 -9.66
C ALA A 418 17.83 -33.52 -9.50
N SER A 419 17.73 -32.84 -8.37
CA SER A 419 16.70 -31.83 -8.10
C SER A 419 17.36 -30.55 -7.63
N ASP A 420 16.75 -29.42 -7.94
CA ASP A 420 17.15 -28.12 -7.43
C ASP A 420 16.06 -27.57 -6.51
N PRO A 421 16.38 -27.13 -5.28
CA PRO A 421 15.36 -26.59 -4.36
C PRO A 421 14.64 -25.35 -4.91
N ASP A 422 15.33 -24.49 -5.65
CA ASP A 422 14.76 -23.29 -6.29
C ASP A 422 13.96 -23.63 -7.57
N GLY A 423 14.10 -24.85 -8.08
CA GLY A 423 13.52 -25.29 -9.35
C GLY A 423 14.27 -24.79 -10.58
N ASP A 424 15.54 -24.41 -10.41
CA ASP A 424 16.40 -23.97 -11.50
C ASP A 424 16.70 -25.09 -12.52
N THR A 425 17.01 -24.68 -13.75
CA THR A 425 17.36 -25.64 -14.81
C THR A 425 18.77 -26.19 -14.60
N LEU A 426 18.90 -27.52 -14.67
CA LEU A 426 20.16 -28.20 -14.34
C LEU A 426 20.97 -28.60 -15.57
N GLU A 427 22.28 -28.33 -15.48
CA GLU A 427 23.32 -28.87 -16.35
C GLU A 427 24.15 -29.94 -15.60
N PHE A 428 24.71 -30.90 -16.35
CA PHE A 428 25.42 -32.03 -15.78
C PHE A 428 26.83 -32.15 -16.32
N GLU A 429 27.78 -32.48 -15.44
CA GLU A 429 29.18 -32.65 -15.76
C GLU A 429 29.69 -33.99 -15.21
N ILE A 430 30.36 -34.78 -16.07
CA ILE A 430 31.12 -35.95 -15.63
C ILE A 430 32.43 -35.46 -15.01
N VAL A 431 32.68 -35.84 -13.77
CA VAL A 431 33.87 -35.43 -13.02
C VAL A 431 34.96 -36.47 -13.15
N ASP A 432 34.65 -37.73 -12.82
CA ASP A 432 35.55 -38.86 -13.06
C ASP A 432 34.83 -39.91 -13.92
N GLY A 433 35.45 -40.27 -15.04
CA GLY A 433 34.92 -41.29 -15.96
C GLY A 433 35.17 -42.73 -15.50
N PRO A 434 34.55 -43.72 -16.16
CA PRO A 434 34.78 -45.13 -15.90
C PRO A 434 36.20 -45.56 -16.22
N THR A 435 36.65 -46.60 -15.52
CA THR A 435 38.00 -47.16 -15.71
C THR A 435 38.00 -48.41 -16.57
N GLN A 436 36.85 -49.07 -16.74
CA GLN A 436 36.68 -50.33 -17.47
C GLN A 436 35.65 -50.21 -18.60
N GLY A 437 35.45 -49.00 -19.12
CA GLY A 437 34.55 -48.71 -20.22
C GLY A 437 34.69 -47.29 -20.74
N GLU A 438 33.83 -46.92 -21.67
CA GLU A 438 33.75 -45.59 -22.28
C GLU A 438 32.35 -44.99 -22.01
N LEU A 439 32.28 -43.66 -21.93
CA LEU A 439 31.03 -42.92 -21.86
C LEU A 439 30.83 -42.05 -23.10
N TRP A 440 29.64 -42.10 -23.66
CA TRP A 440 29.16 -41.09 -24.60
C TRP A 440 28.18 -40.17 -23.88
N THR A 441 28.56 -38.91 -23.69
CA THR A 441 27.82 -37.96 -22.87
C THR A 441 26.93 -37.05 -23.72
N PHE A 442 25.73 -36.79 -23.19
CA PHE A 442 24.74 -35.85 -23.70
C PHE A 442 24.24 -34.97 -22.54
N PRO A 443 23.54 -33.86 -22.80
CA PRO A 443 23.14 -32.93 -21.74
C PRO A 443 22.34 -33.56 -20.59
N GLN A 444 21.48 -34.56 -20.86
CA GLN A 444 20.57 -35.16 -19.88
C GLN A 444 20.81 -36.66 -19.64
N LEU A 445 21.74 -37.27 -20.39
CA LEU A 445 22.05 -38.69 -20.24
C LEU A 445 23.48 -38.99 -20.67
N ALA A 446 24.04 -40.08 -20.16
CA ALA A 446 25.25 -40.70 -20.69
C ALA A 446 24.97 -42.16 -21.10
N THR A 447 25.55 -42.62 -22.20
CA THR A 447 25.53 -44.03 -22.58
C THR A 447 26.87 -44.65 -22.20
N TYR A 448 26.82 -45.67 -21.35
CA TYR A 448 27.98 -46.45 -20.94
C TYR A 448 28.19 -47.66 -21.83
N PHE A 449 29.45 -47.84 -22.25
CA PHE A 449 29.94 -48.97 -23.03
C PHE A 449 31.06 -49.65 -22.24
N PRO A 450 30.83 -50.82 -21.63
CA PRO A 450 31.91 -51.58 -20.99
C PRO A 450 32.97 -51.96 -22.03
N ALA A 451 34.22 -52.03 -21.61
CA ALA A 451 35.28 -52.54 -22.46
C ALA A 451 34.92 -53.95 -22.96
N LYS A 452 35.31 -54.28 -24.19
CA LYS A 452 34.93 -55.56 -24.81
C LYS A 452 35.36 -56.75 -23.93
N GLY A 453 34.41 -57.61 -23.59
CA GLY A 453 34.60 -58.78 -22.73
C GLY A 453 34.73 -58.49 -21.23
N PHE A 454 34.68 -57.22 -20.80
CA PHE A 454 34.75 -56.86 -19.38
C PHE A 454 33.52 -57.34 -18.61
N PHE A 455 33.74 -57.86 -17.41
CA PHE A 455 32.73 -58.17 -16.41
C PHE A 455 33.27 -57.76 -15.04
N GLY A 456 32.38 -57.31 -14.15
CA GLY A 456 32.75 -56.75 -12.86
C GLY A 456 32.15 -55.37 -12.61
N ALA A 457 32.66 -54.69 -11.58
CA ALA A 457 32.18 -53.37 -11.19
C ALA A 457 32.94 -52.26 -11.91
N ASP A 458 32.22 -51.25 -12.36
CA ASP A 458 32.77 -49.99 -12.87
C ASP A 458 31.89 -48.83 -12.40
N HIS A 459 32.36 -47.60 -12.48
CA HIS A 459 31.58 -46.45 -12.05
C HIS A 459 32.06 -45.16 -12.71
N PHE A 460 31.22 -44.15 -12.70
CA PHE A 460 31.64 -42.77 -12.93
C PHE A 460 30.98 -41.85 -11.90
N THR A 461 31.55 -40.66 -11.71
CA THR A 461 30.97 -39.63 -10.87
C THR A 461 30.52 -38.44 -11.72
N TYR A 462 29.43 -37.80 -11.30
CA TYR A 462 28.90 -36.60 -11.95
C TYR A 462 28.42 -35.59 -10.91
N ARG A 463 28.27 -34.34 -11.34
CA ARG A 463 27.61 -33.27 -10.56
C ARG A 463 26.59 -32.53 -11.40
N ALA A 464 25.59 -31.96 -10.74
CA ALA A 464 24.63 -31.03 -11.32
C ALA A 464 25.04 -29.58 -11.01
N SER A 465 24.66 -28.65 -11.88
CA SER A 465 24.90 -27.21 -11.78
C SER A 465 23.65 -26.45 -12.20
N ASP A 466 23.26 -25.44 -11.44
CA ASP A 466 22.21 -24.46 -11.77
C ASP A 466 22.77 -23.24 -12.55
N GLY A 467 24.09 -23.23 -12.80
CA GLY A 467 24.82 -22.12 -13.42
C GLY A 467 25.52 -21.18 -12.43
N LYS A 468 25.28 -21.30 -11.13
CA LYS A 468 25.94 -20.54 -10.04
C LYS A 468 26.62 -21.45 -9.03
N LEU A 469 25.91 -22.47 -8.54
CA LEU A 469 26.35 -23.45 -7.57
C LEU A 469 26.40 -24.84 -8.20
N THR A 470 27.09 -25.75 -7.52
CA THR A 470 27.22 -27.14 -7.97
C THR A 470 26.87 -28.10 -6.84
N SER A 471 26.27 -29.22 -7.22
CA SER A 471 25.94 -30.28 -6.28
C SER A 471 27.18 -30.95 -5.72
N ARG A 472 26.99 -31.69 -4.62
CA ARG A 472 27.93 -32.76 -4.25
C ARG A 472 28.00 -33.80 -5.39
N LEU A 473 29.10 -34.54 -5.46
CA LEU A 473 29.27 -35.61 -6.43
C LEU A 473 28.26 -36.74 -6.17
N ALA A 474 27.63 -37.20 -7.25
CA ALA A 474 26.86 -38.42 -7.29
C ALA A 474 27.63 -39.50 -8.07
N THR A 475 27.44 -40.76 -7.68
CA THR A 475 28.12 -41.92 -8.27
C THR A 475 27.12 -42.79 -9.02
N VAL A 476 27.44 -43.08 -10.28
CA VAL A 476 26.74 -44.10 -11.06
C VAL A 476 27.60 -45.36 -11.07
N THR A 477 27.07 -46.44 -10.51
CA THR A 477 27.75 -47.73 -10.42
C THR A 477 27.14 -48.72 -11.42
N PHE A 478 28.01 -49.50 -12.06
CA PHE A 478 27.63 -50.57 -12.97
C PHE A 478 28.10 -51.90 -12.43
N ASN A 479 27.19 -52.88 -12.43
CA ASN A 479 27.52 -54.29 -12.28
C ASN A 479 27.41 -54.96 -13.65
N VAL A 480 28.54 -55.20 -14.30
CA VAL A 480 28.62 -55.85 -15.62
C VAL A 480 28.67 -57.36 -15.43
N LEU A 481 27.60 -58.05 -15.84
CA LEU A 481 27.47 -59.49 -15.70
C LEU A 481 28.29 -60.24 -16.77
N ASP A 482 28.68 -61.47 -16.42
CA ASP A 482 29.27 -62.44 -17.35
C ASP A 482 28.19 -63.44 -17.80
N ALA A 483 27.23 -62.98 -18.61
CA ALA A 483 26.20 -63.80 -19.21
C ALA A 483 26.29 -63.78 -20.74
N ASN A 484 25.66 -64.74 -21.40
CA ASN A 484 25.61 -64.82 -22.87
C ASN A 484 24.53 -63.87 -23.43
N ASN A 485 24.93 -62.98 -24.34
CA ASN A 485 24.02 -62.20 -25.15
C ASN A 485 23.54 -63.06 -26.33
N PRO A 486 22.23 -63.21 -26.57
CA PRO A 486 21.74 -64.00 -27.70
C PRO A 486 21.97 -63.28 -29.04
N PRO A 487 22.17 -64.03 -30.14
CA PRO A 487 22.35 -63.46 -31.47
C PRO A 487 21.06 -62.76 -31.93
N LYS A 488 21.22 -61.62 -32.61
CA LYS A 488 20.12 -60.82 -33.16
C LYS A 488 20.13 -60.91 -34.67
N THR A 489 18.97 -61.19 -35.27
CA THR A 489 18.77 -61.20 -36.73
C THR A 489 17.86 -60.05 -37.16
N LYS A 490 17.87 -59.73 -38.45
CA LYS A 490 16.91 -58.80 -39.07
C LYS A 490 16.05 -59.58 -40.06
N SER A 491 14.77 -59.21 -40.15
CA SER A 491 13.88 -59.79 -41.17
C SER A 491 14.37 -59.43 -42.57
N ILE A 492 14.30 -60.39 -43.49
CA ILE A 492 14.69 -60.22 -44.89
C ILE A 492 13.41 -60.25 -45.73
N THR A 493 13.23 -59.23 -46.58
CA THR A 493 12.18 -59.21 -47.59
C THR A 493 12.81 -59.36 -48.97
N LEU A 494 12.32 -60.31 -49.77
CA LEU A 494 12.84 -60.60 -51.10
C LEU A 494 11.79 -60.22 -52.15
N THR A 495 12.21 -59.54 -53.21
CA THR A 495 11.40 -59.32 -54.41
C THR A 495 12.03 -60.08 -55.56
N ASN A 496 11.23 -60.88 -56.24
CA ASN A 496 11.73 -61.76 -57.28
C ASN A 496 10.73 -61.88 -58.42
N LYS A 497 11.21 -62.27 -59.61
CA LYS A 497 10.34 -62.55 -60.75
C LYS A 497 9.69 -63.91 -60.59
N VAL A 498 8.46 -64.03 -61.10
CA VAL A 498 7.76 -65.33 -61.18
C VAL A 498 8.66 -66.38 -61.83
N ASP A 499 8.62 -67.60 -61.30
CA ASP A 499 9.36 -68.78 -61.77
C ASP A 499 10.89 -68.66 -61.79
N ARG A 500 11.47 -67.68 -61.08
CA ARG A 500 12.93 -67.56 -60.94
C ARG A 500 13.34 -67.94 -59.52
N PRO A 501 14.40 -68.75 -59.33
CA PRO A 501 15.02 -68.88 -58.02
C PRO A 501 15.70 -67.58 -57.59
N VAL A 502 15.76 -67.32 -56.27
CA VAL A 502 16.50 -66.21 -55.67
C VAL A 502 17.35 -66.70 -54.50
N THR A 503 18.59 -66.22 -54.42
CA THR A 503 19.47 -66.50 -53.29
C THR A 503 19.18 -65.55 -52.13
N VAL A 504 19.15 -66.09 -50.93
CA VAL A 504 19.04 -65.36 -49.67
C VAL A 504 20.17 -65.77 -48.74
N THR A 505 20.91 -64.78 -48.25
CA THR A 505 21.93 -64.96 -47.22
C THR A 505 21.38 -64.45 -45.90
N LEU A 506 21.27 -65.35 -44.92
CA LEU A 506 20.88 -65.03 -43.55
C LEU A 506 22.04 -64.36 -42.81
N ALA A 507 21.74 -63.33 -42.04
CA ALA A 507 22.71 -62.62 -41.23
C ALA A 507 22.20 -62.45 -39.80
N ALA A 508 23.09 -62.70 -38.85
CA ALA A 508 22.91 -62.47 -37.43
C ALA A 508 24.10 -61.67 -36.92
N SER A 509 23.87 -60.83 -35.94
CA SER A 509 24.92 -60.18 -35.16
C SER A 509 24.85 -60.73 -33.73
N ASP A 510 25.97 -61.24 -33.23
CA ASP A 510 26.14 -61.59 -31.84
C ASP A 510 27.08 -60.59 -31.17
N ARG A 511 26.75 -60.15 -29.95
CA ARG A 511 27.55 -59.15 -29.23
C ARG A 511 28.75 -59.76 -28.52
N ASP A 512 28.70 -61.05 -28.21
CA ASP A 512 29.83 -61.80 -27.66
C ASP A 512 30.77 -62.34 -28.75
N GLU A 513 30.42 -62.14 -30.02
CA GLU A 513 31.13 -62.69 -31.20
C GLU A 513 31.17 -64.22 -31.21
N ASP A 514 30.21 -64.86 -30.54
CA ASP A 514 30.04 -66.30 -30.58
C ASP A 514 29.63 -66.77 -31.99
N PRO A 515 30.07 -67.97 -32.42
CA PRO A 515 29.65 -68.54 -33.70
C PRO A 515 28.13 -68.74 -33.75
N VAL A 516 27.48 -68.15 -34.75
CA VAL A 516 26.02 -68.28 -34.95
C VAL A 516 25.71 -69.41 -35.92
N GLN A 517 24.71 -70.23 -35.59
CA GLN A 517 24.14 -71.26 -36.47
C GLN A 517 22.71 -70.88 -36.87
N PHE A 518 22.32 -71.22 -38.10
CA PHE A 518 20.98 -70.98 -38.63
C PHE A 518 20.27 -72.31 -38.90
N GLU A 519 18.98 -72.37 -38.54
CA GLU A 519 18.10 -73.51 -38.81
C GLU A 519 16.77 -73.01 -39.39
N ILE A 520 16.23 -73.75 -40.36
CA ILE A 520 14.91 -73.48 -40.93
C ILE A 520 13.85 -74.18 -40.08
N ALA A 521 13.20 -73.41 -39.21
CA ALA A 521 12.14 -73.93 -38.34
C ALA A 521 10.85 -74.29 -39.11
N VAL A 522 10.50 -73.47 -40.11
CA VAL A 522 9.29 -73.66 -40.92
C VAL A 522 9.64 -73.41 -42.40
N PRO A 523 9.36 -74.36 -43.31
CA PRO A 523 9.59 -74.17 -44.73
C PRO A 523 8.58 -73.16 -45.33
N PRO A 524 8.85 -72.57 -46.50
CA PRO A 524 7.95 -71.61 -47.11
C PRO A 524 6.68 -72.27 -47.66
N ASP A 525 5.53 -71.61 -47.51
CA ASP A 525 4.22 -72.12 -47.96
C ASP A 525 4.09 -72.21 -49.50
N HIS A 526 4.86 -71.40 -50.24
CA HIS A 526 4.71 -71.22 -51.69
C HIS A 526 6.01 -71.39 -52.50
N GLY A 527 6.85 -72.32 -52.08
CA GLY A 527 8.07 -72.70 -52.80
C GLY A 527 8.90 -73.71 -52.02
N THR A 528 10.17 -73.82 -52.38
CA THR A 528 11.15 -74.64 -51.65
C THR A 528 12.39 -73.83 -51.33
N LEU A 529 12.97 -74.02 -50.14
CA LEU A 529 14.31 -73.53 -49.80
C LEU A 529 15.30 -74.70 -49.92
N ALA A 530 16.45 -74.46 -50.56
CA ALA A 530 17.55 -75.41 -50.60
C ALA A 530 18.87 -74.68 -50.28
N GLY A 531 19.69 -75.24 -49.41
CA GLY A 531 20.94 -74.63 -48.95
C GLY A 531 21.40 -75.19 -47.62
N GLU A 532 22.56 -74.72 -47.14
CA GLU A 532 23.15 -75.07 -45.84
C GLU A 532 23.76 -73.83 -45.20
N GLY A 533 23.83 -73.81 -43.86
CA GLY A 533 24.40 -72.69 -43.12
C GLY A 533 23.59 -71.41 -43.29
N SER A 534 24.22 -70.32 -43.75
CA SER A 534 23.58 -69.02 -43.95
C SER A 534 23.04 -68.80 -45.37
N ASP A 535 23.40 -69.64 -46.35
CA ASP A 535 23.09 -69.39 -47.76
C ASP A 535 22.03 -70.37 -48.27
N TYR A 536 20.86 -69.83 -48.61
CA TYR A 536 19.74 -70.59 -49.16
C TYR A 536 19.31 -70.05 -50.51
N VAL A 537 18.74 -70.92 -51.34
CA VAL A 537 18.07 -70.58 -52.59
C VAL A 537 16.58 -70.86 -52.44
N TYR A 538 15.77 -69.81 -52.51
CA TYR A 538 14.32 -69.92 -52.58
C TYR A 538 13.89 -70.11 -54.04
N THR A 539 13.13 -71.17 -54.31
CA THR A 539 12.50 -71.42 -55.60
C THR A 539 10.98 -71.36 -55.43
N PRO A 540 10.27 -70.38 -56.03
CA PRO A 540 8.82 -70.29 -55.91
C PRO A 540 8.13 -71.45 -56.62
N ASN A 541 6.94 -71.81 -56.17
CA ASN A 541 6.09 -72.74 -56.91
C ASN A 541 5.77 -72.18 -58.31
N PRO A 542 5.71 -73.02 -59.37
CA PRO A 542 5.43 -72.55 -60.72
C PRO A 542 4.15 -71.70 -60.81
N GLY A 543 4.25 -70.51 -61.39
CA GLY A 543 3.16 -69.55 -61.56
C GLY A 543 2.74 -68.80 -60.29
N PHE A 544 3.40 -69.01 -59.15
CA PHE A 544 3.07 -68.31 -57.91
C PHE A 544 3.39 -66.81 -58.00
N VAL A 545 2.39 -65.97 -57.71
CA VAL A 545 2.50 -64.52 -57.57
C VAL A 545 1.81 -64.14 -56.27
N GLY A 546 2.55 -63.54 -55.34
CA GLY A 546 2.06 -63.20 -54.00
C GLY A 546 3.09 -62.47 -53.16
#